data_AF-A0AA40W169-F1
#
_entry.id   AF-A0AA40W169-F1
#
_cell.length_a   1.000
_cell.length_b   1.000
_cell.length_c   1.000
_cell.angle_alpha   90.00
_cell.angle_beta   90.00
_cell.angle_gamma   90.00
#
_symmetry.space_group_name_H-M   'P 1'
#
loop_
_entity.id
_entity.type
_entity.pdbx_description
1 polymer ?
#
loop_
_entity_poly.entity_id
_entity_poly.type
_entity_poly.pdbx_seq_one_letter_code
_entity_poly.pdbx_strand_id
1 'polypeptide(L)'
;MNAENFQPVAECGVTTQAEAAGYHRQWLVANDSGQWLNRSLCPRLADVSVELRLGYLVLKAPGMLRMDIPLDVIEDDDSVRYSMKVGEQVVDVIDEGELAAAWISNFVQVPCRIMKVHPDTPVAAWPA
;
A
#
# COMPACT_ATOMS: atom_id res chain seq x y z
N MET A 1 4.15 -16.68 22.48
CA MET A 1 3.05 -15.90 21.88
C MET A 1 3.51 -15.52 20.49
N ASN A 2 2.92 -16.11 19.43
CA ASN A 2 3.23 -15.69 18.06
C ASN A 2 2.70 -14.27 17.92
N ALA A 3 3.59 -13.29 17.74
CA ALA A 3 3.15 -11.99 17.28
C ALA A 3 2.64 -12.19 15.85
N GLU A 4 1.34 -12.03 15.63
CA GLU A 4 0.80 -12.07 14.28
C GLU A 4 1.33 -10.82 13.55
N ASN A 5 2.13 -11.06 12.51
CA ASN A 5 2.68 -10.00 11.68
C ASN A 5 1.67 -9.67 10.58
N PHE A 6 1.09 -8.47 10.65
CA PHE A 6 0.21 -7.93 9.63
C PHE A 6 1.00 -7.08 8.65
N GLN A 7 0.62 -7.11 7.39
CA GLN A 7 1.26 -6.33 6.32
C GLN A 7 0.17 -5.49 5.65
N PRO A 8 -0.12 -4.27 6.14
CA PRO A 8 -1.21 -3.47 5.58
C PRO A 8 -0.94 -3.05 4.13
N VAL A 9 0.29 -2.59 3.87
CA VAL A 9 0.77 -2.29 2.53
C VAL A 9 1.57 -3.48 2.02
N ALA A 10 1.13 -4.08 0.92
CA ALA A 10 1.82 -5.17 0.25
C ALA A 10 3.28 -4.78 -0.01
N GLU A 11 4.19 -5.73 0.22
CA GLU A 11 5.63 -5.59 -0.03
C GLU A 11 6.37 -4.60 0.88
N CYS A 12 5.66 -3.81 1.69
CA CYS A 12 6.23 -2.98 2.75
C CYS A 12 6.44 -3.77 4.05
N GLY A 13 6.94 -3.10 5.09
CA GLY A 13 7.18 -3.65 6.41
C GLY A 13 5.92 -4.18 7.10
N VAL A 14 6.14 -4.97 8.15
CA VAL A 14 5.09 -5.64 8.92
C VAL A 14 4.88 -4.94 10.26
N THR A 15 3.63 -4.94 10.73
CA THR A 15 3.21 -4.43 12.03
C THR A 15 2.64 -5.57 12.86
N THR A 16 2.85 -5.55 14.17
CA THR A 16 2.28 -6.53 15.11
C THR A 16 0.99 -6.01 15.77
N GLN A 17 0.47 -4.87 15.29
CA GLN A 17 -0.73 -4.25 15.84
C GLN A 17 -1.98 -5.00 15.40
N ALA A 18 -2.81 -5.45 16.34
CA ALA A 18 -4.05 -6.18 16.05
C ALA A 18 -5.04 -5.35 15.22
N GLU A 19 -5.04 -4.02 15.36
CA GLU A 19 -5.84 -3.10 14.53
C GLU A 19 -5.53 -3.27 13.04
N ALA A 20 -4.30 -3.66 12.68
CA ALA A 20 -3.88 -3.88 11.31
C ALA A 20 -4.47 -5.15 10.67
N ALA A 21 -5.10 -6.03 11.46
CA ALA A 21 -5.65 -7.29 10.97
C ALA A 21 -6.73 -7.08 9.91
N GLY A 22 -7.61 -6.07 10.10
CA GLY A 22 -8.65 -5.73 9.13
C GLY A 22 -8.12 -5.05 7.86
N TYR A 23 -6.87 -4.61 7.88
CA TYR A 23 -6.24 -3.82 6.82
C TYR A 23 -5.13 -4.58 6.09
N HIS A 24 -5.03 -5.89 6.29
CA HIS A 24 -3.97 -6.71 5.73
C HIS A 24 -4.01 -6.70 4.19
N ARG A 25 -2.92 -6.26 3.56
CA ARG A 25 -2.73 -6.11 2.11
C ARG A 25 -3.84 -5.29 1.43
N GLN A 26 -4.31 -4.25 2.11
CA GLN A 26 -5.25 -3.31 1.52
C GLN A 26 -4.61 -2.25 0.65
N TRP A 27 -3.30 -2.01 0.76
CA TRP A 27 -2.59 -1.11 -0.15
C TRP A 27 -1.51 -1.85 -0.91
N LEU A 28 -1.16 -1.32 -2.07
CA LEU A 28 -0.07 -1.77 -2.91
C LEU A 28 0.65 -0.58 -3.52
N VAL A 29 1.85 -0.82 -4.04
CA VAL A 29 2.60 0.20 -4.77
C VAL A 29 2.62 -0.16 -6.24
N ALA A 30 2.22 0.78 -7.09
CA ALA A 30 2.23 0.63 -8.54
C ALA A 30 3.16 1.67 -9.16
N ASN A 31 3.86 1.31 -10.23
CA ASN A 31 4.59 2.31 -11.02
C ASN A 31 3.66 3.07 -11.96
N ASP A 32 4.19 4.10 -12.63
CA ASP A 32 3.46 4.90 -13.63
C ASP A 32 2.86 4.07 -14.78
N SER A 33 3.48 2.92 -15.10
CA SER A 33 2.98 1.99 -16.12
C SER A 33 1.83 1.08 -15.65
N GLY A 34 1.33 1.26 -14.42
CA GLY A 34 0.30 0.41 -13.84
C GLY A 34 0.80 -1.00 -13.49
N GLN A 35 2.11 -1.19 -13.34
CA GLN A 35 2.71 -2.45 -12.91
C GLN A 35 2.97 -2.42 -11.40
N TRP A 36 2.58 -3.51 -10.73
CA TRP A 36 2.78 -3.68 -9.30
C TRP A 36 4.26 -3.83 -8.97
N LEU A 37 4.74 -3.07 -7.98
CA LEU A 37 6.10 -3.16 -7.48
C LEU A 37 6.15 -4.14 -6.32
N ASN A 38 7.04 -5.13 -6.46
CA ASN A 38 7.35 -6.10 -5.40
C ASN A 38 8.78 -5.91 -4.86
N ARG A 39 9.11 -6.62 -3.78
CA ARG A 39 10.43 -6.59 -3.14
C ARG A 39 11.54 -7.08 -4.06
N SER A 40 11.24 -7.92 -5.04
CA SER A 40 12.19 -8.38 -6.06
C SER A 40 12.59 -7.25 -7.01
N LEU A 41 11.64 -6.40 -7.41
CA LEU A 41 11.89 -5.22 -8.23
C LEU A 41 12.47 -4.06 -7.39
N CYS A 42 11.97 -3.88 -6.16
CA CYS A 42 12.29 -2.76 -5.28
C CYS A 42 12.49 -3.26 -3.85
N PRO A 43 13.68 -3.76 -3.49
CA PRO A 43 13.96 -4.28 -2.14
C PRO A 43 13.84 -3.20 -1.06
N ARG A 44 13.95 -1.91 -1.45
CA ARG A 44 13.74 -0.76 -0.56
C ARG A 44 12.33 -0.75 0.04
N LEU A 45 11.31 -1.30 -0.63
CA LEU A 45 9.95 -1.37 -0.08
C LEU A 45 9.92 -2.06 1.29
N ALA A 46 10.72 -3.11 1.49
CA ALA A 46 10.77 -3.83 2.76
C ALA A 46 11.24 -2.97 3.95
N ASP A 47 11.93 -1.87 3.67
CA ASP A 47 12.47 -0.95 4.65
C ASP A 47 11.45 0.15 5.07
N VAL A 48 10.34 0.25 4.33
CA VAL A 48 9.17 1.05 4.74
C VAL A 48 8.52 0.40 5.94
N SER A 49 8.56 1.07 7.08
CA SER A 49 7.81 0.69 8.28
C SER A 49 6.38 1.20 8.19
N VAL A 50 5.43 0.32 8.56
CA VAL A 50 4.00 0.59 8.51
C VAL A 50 3.42 0.45 9.91
N GLU A 51 2.62 1.42 10.36
CA GLU A 51 1.94 1.40 11.66
C GLU A 51 0.52 1.95 11.52
N LEU A 52 -0.44 1.48 12.32
CA LEU A 52 -1.76 2.12 12.43
C LEU A 52 -1.80 3.00 13.68
N ARG A 53 -2.38 4.19 13.57
CA ARG A 53 -2.53 5.16 14.66
C ARG A 53 -3.82 5.97 14.48
N LEU A 54 -4.74 5.92 15.44
CA LEU A 54 -5.90 6.81 15.51
C LEU A 54 -6.74 6.87 14.21
N GLY A 55 -6.88 5.75 13.49
CA GLY A 55 -7.60 5.73 12.21
C GLY A 55 -6.76 6.12 10.98
N TYR A 56 -5.44 6.25 11.13
CA TYR A 56 -4.50 6.55 10.04
C TYR A 56 -3.46 5.44 9.89
N LEU A 57 -3.15 5.09 8.64
CA LEU A 57 -1.99 4.32 8.23
C LEU A 57 -0.78 5.25 8.20
N VAL A 58 0.14 5.02 9.12
CA VAL A 58 1.39 5.76 9.24
C VAL A 58 2.50 4.99 8.54
N LEU A 59 3.09 5.62 7.53
CA LEU A 59 4.25 5.11 6.81
C LEU A 59 5.50 5.88 7.22
N LYS A 60 6.58 5.14 7.45
CA LYS A 60 7.89 5.68 7.81
C LYS A 60 8.96 4.96 7.01
N ALA A 61 9.99 5.70 6.62
CA ALA A 61 11.15 5.15 5.95
C ALA A 61 12.38 5.98 6.33
N PRO A 62 13.59 5.41 6.33
CA PRO A 62 14.79 6.17 6.70
C PRO A 62 15.04 7.29 5.70
N GLY A 63 15.28 8.49 6.25
CA GLY A 63 15.49 9.71 5.46
C GLY A 63 14.20 10.35 4.93
N MET A 64 13.03 9.76 5.21
CA MET A 64 11.74 10.30 4.79
C MET A 64 10.94 10.83 5.98
N LEU A 65 10.14 11.86 5.74
CA LEU A 65 9.18 12.35 6.72
C LEU A 65 8.11 11.29 6.99
N ARG A 66 7.47 11.36 8.15
CA ARG A 66 6.29 10.52 8.42
C ARG A 66 5.19 10.88 7.43
N MET A 67 4.59 9.87 6.82
CA MET A 67 3.37 10.00 6.02
C MET A 67 2.20 9.40 6.80
N ASP A 68 1.05 10.05 6.80
CA ASP A 68 -0.19 9.55 7.37
C ASP A 68 -1.27 9.53 6.29
N ILE A 69 -1.92 8.38 6.19
CA ILE A 69 -2.94 8.09 5.18
C ILE A 69 -4.22 7.68 5.94
N PRO A 70 -5.35 8.36 5.75
CA PRO A 70 -6.58 8.04 6.47
C PRO A 70 -7.13 6.68 6.03
N LEU A 71 -7.46 5.79 6.98
CA LEU A 71 -7.95 4.44 6.69
C LEU A 71 -9.38 4.46 6.10
N ASP A 72 -10.22 5.38 6.58
CA ASP A 72 -11.68 5.39 6.39
C ASP A 72 -12.15 6.20 5.16
N VAL A 73 -11.22 6.75 4.37
CA VAL A 73 -11.60 7.39 3.11
C VAL A 73 -11.68 6.30 2.05
N ILE A 74 -12.87 5.72 1.90
CA ILE A 74 -13.27 5.15 0.62
C ILE A 74 -13.89 6.34 -0.11
N GLU A 75 -13.25 6.83 -1.16
CA GLU A 75 -13.93 7.77 -2.04
C GLU A 75 -15.11 7.02 -2.68
N ASP A 76 -16.34 7.34 -2.25
CA ASP A 76 -17.60 6.88 -2.87
C ASP A 76 -17.73 7.37 -4.33
N ASP A 77 -16.75 8.14 -4.80
CA ASP A 77 -16.66 8.60 -6.16
C ASP A 77 -15.99 7.54 -7.04
N ASP A 78 -16.81 6.84 -7.84
CA ASP A 78 -16.36 5.88 -8.84
C ASP A 78 -15.35 6.47 -9.85
N SER A 79 -15.18 7.80 -9.92
CA SER A 79 -14.28 8.46 -10.88
C SER A 79 -12.79 8.29 -10.58
N VAL A 80 -12.41 7.90 -9.36
CA VAL A 80 -10.99 7.71 -8.97
C VAL A 80 -10.57 6.23 -8.89
N ARG A 81 -11.40 5.32 -9.40
CA ARG A 81 -11.05 3.89 -9.52
C ARG A 81 -10.17 3.64 -10.73
N TYR A 82 -9.03 3.01 -10.49
CA TYR A 82 -8.11 2.51 -11.49
C TYR A 82 -8.16 0.99 -11.52
N SER A 83 -8.29 0.41 -12.70
CA SER A 83 -8.18 -1.04 -12.85
C SER A 83 -6.73 -1.42 -13.10
N MET A 84 -6.18 -2.23 -12.20
CA MET A 84 -4.78 -2.67 -12.25
C MET A 84 -4.69 -4.19 -12.30
N LYS A 85 -3.71 -4.71 -13.04
CA LYS A 85 -3.43 -6.14 -13.08
C LYS A 85 -2.40 -6.53 -12.03
N VAL A 86 -2.80 -7.34 -11.07
CA VAL A 86 -1.92 -7.93 -10.05
C VAL A 86 -1.80 -9.43 -10.36
N GLY A 87 -0.66 -9.82 -10.93
CA GLY A 87 -0.45 -11.18 -11.44
C GLY A 87 -1.37 -11.47 -12.63
N GLU A 88 -2.30 -12.40 -12.45
CA GLU A 88 -3.31 -12.77 -13.46
C GLU A 88 -4.69 -12.15 -13.19
N GLN A 89 -4.86 -11.49 -12.04
CA GLN A 89 -6.12 -10.89 -11.62
C GLN A 89 -6.15 -9.39 -11.97
N VAL A 90 -7.32 -8.90 -12.39
CA VAL A 90 -7.61 -7.46 -12.46
C VAL A 90 -8.32 -7.06 -11.19
N VAL A 91 -7.83 -6.01 -10.53
CA VAL A 91 -8.41 -5.44 -9.31
C VAL A 91 -8.61 -3.95 -9.46
N ASP A 92 -9.62 -3.44 -8.80
CA ASP A 92 -9.86 -2.01 -8.69
C ASP A 92 -9.08 -1.44 -7.52
N VAL A 93 -8.34 -0.38 -7.81
CA VAL A 93 -7.47 0.32 -6.87
C VAL A 93 -7.74 1.81 -6.93
N ILE A 94 -7.59 2.50 -5.81
CA ILE A 94 -7.80 3.95 -5.68
C ILE A 94 -6.43 4.57 -5.41
N ASP A 95 -6.11 5.68 -6.09
CA ASP A 95 -4.88 6.43 -5.84
C ASP A 95 -5.00 7.18 -4.50
N GLU A 96 -4.05 7.00 -3.59
CA GLU A 96 -4.05 7.72 -2.30
C GLU A 96 -3.60 9.19 -2.42
N GLY A 97 -3.45 9.68 -3.65
CA GLY A 97 -3.11 11.05 -3.98
C GLY A 97 -1.63 11.30 -4.23
N GLU A 98 -1.36 12.50 -4.76
CA GLU A 98 -0.01 12.93 -5.18
C GLU A 98 0.99 12.98 -4.03
N LEU A 99 0.54 13.25 -2.80
CA LEU A 99 1.41 13.28 -1.62
C LEU A 99 1.98 11.89 -1.31
N ALA A 100 1.13 10.86 -1.29
CA ALA A 100 1.53 9.48 -1.07
C ALA A 100 2.45 9.00 -2.22
N ALA A 101 2.10 9.34 -3.45
CA ALA A 101 2.90 9.05 -4.63
C ALA A 101 4.29 9.68 -4.58
N ALA A 102 4.39 10.97 -4.26
CA ALA A 102 5.66 11.67 -4.15
C ALA A 102 6.51 11.09 -3.00
N TRP A 103 5.88 10.74 -1.88
CA TRP A 103 6.58 10.14 -0.74
C TRP A 103 7.21 8.81 -1.12
N ILE A 104 6.43 7.87 -1.68
CA ILE A 104 6.99 6.57 -2.03
C ILE A 104 8.01 6.70 -3.16
N SER A 105 7.72 7.52 -4.18
CA SER A 105 8.62 7.74 -5.31
C SER A 105 9.99 8.27 -4.88
N ASN A 106 10.01 9.25 -3.97
CA ASN A 106 11.25 9.76 -3.41
C ASN A 106 11.99 8.70 -2.59
N PHE A 107 11.30 7.77 -1.95
CA PHE A 107 11.96 6.76 -1.15
C PHE A 107 12.57 5.66 -2.01
N VAL A 108 11.78 5.08 -2.91
CA VAL A 108 12.25 4.00 -3.81
C VAL A 108 13.08 4.52 -4.99
N GLN A 109 13.11 5.85 -5.20
CA GLN A 109 13.83 6.54 -6.28
C GLN A 109 13.32 6.12 -7.69
N VAL A 110 12.05 5.74 -7.78
CA VAL A 110 11.36 5.43 -9.04
C VAL A 110 9.96 6.05 -9.03
N PRO A 111 9.41 6.47 -10.18
CA PRO A 111 8.05 7.00 -10.23
C PRO A 111 7.02 5.91 -9.93
N CYS A 112 6.40 6.02 -8.75
CA CYS A 112 5.39 5.07 -8.27
C CYS A 112 4.39 5.73 -7.31
N ARG A 113 3.27 5.05 -7.12
CA ARG A 113 2.12 5.54 -6.36
C ARG A 113 1.64 4.48 -5.40
N ILE A 114 1.16 4.91 -4.24
CA ILE A 114 0.49 4.04 -3.29
C ILE A 114 -0.98 4.01 -3.69
N MET A 115 -1.48 2.80 -3.92
CA MET A 115 -2.86 2.58 -4.32
C MET A 115 -3.55 1.67 -3.32
N LYS A 116 -4.78 2.00 -2.94
CA LYS A 116 -5.63 1.24 -2.04
C LYS A 116 -6.52 0.30 -2.84
N VAL A 117 -6.47 -0.99 -2.55
CA VAL A 117 -7.33 -2.01 -3.16
C VAL A 117 -8.76 -1.81 -2.66
N HIS A 118 -9.70 -1.81 -3.59
CA HIS A 118 -11.11 -1.68 -3.27
C HIS A 118 -11.61 -2.93 -2.51
N PRO A 119 -12.36 -2.78 -1.40
CA PRO A 119 -12.84 -3.92 -0.62
C PRO A 119 -13.81 -4.83 -1.39
N ASP A 120 -14.46 -4.33 -2.44
CA ASP A 120 -15.32 -5.12 -3.34
C ASP A 120 -14.52 -6.06 -4.26
N THR A 121 -13.26 -5.71 -4.56
CA THR A 121 -12.40 -6.47 -5.49
C THR A 121 -11.04 -6.77 -4.86
N PRO A 122 -11.00 -7.54 -3.76
CA PRO A 122 -9.75 -7.88 -3.10
C PRO A 122 -8.86 -8.75 -4.01
N VAL A 123 -7.54 -8.55 -3.93
CA VAL A 123 -6.56 -9.41 -4.61
C VAL A 123 -6.63 -10.81 -3.98
N ALA A 124 -7.15 -11.79 -4.73
CA ALA A 124 -7.36 -13.15 -4.24
C ALA A 124 -6.04 -13.92 -4.11
N ALA A 125 -5.10 -13.64 -5.02
CA ALA A 125 -3.77 -14.25 -5.03
C ALA A 125 -2.71 -13.18 -5.27
N TRP A 126 -1.92 -12.89 -4.25
CA TRP A 126 -0.73 -12.05 -4.39
C TRP A 126 0.38 -12.88 -5.03
N PRO A 127 0.95 -12.47 -6.17
CA PRO A 127 2.06 -13.17 -6.79
C PRO A 127 3.25 -13.21 -5.81
N ALA A 128 3.94 -14.35 -5.78
CA ALA A 128 5.13 -14.57 -4.96
C ALA A 128 6.37 -13.85 -5.53
#